data_AF-A0AAE7BBD8-F1
#
_entry.id   AF-A0AAE7BBD8-F1
#
_cell.length_a   1.000
_cell.length_b   1.000
_cell.length_c   1.000
_cell.angle_alpha   90.00
_cell.angle_beta   90.00
_cell.angle_gamma   90.00
#
_symmetry.space_group_name_H-M   'P 1'
#
loop_
_entity.id
_entity.type
_entity.pdbx_description
1 polymer ?
#
loop_
_entity_poly.entity_id
_entity_poly.type
_entity_poly.pdbx_seq_one_letter_code
_entity_poly.pdbx_strand_id
1 'polypeptide(L)'
;MKTIQNKKPINVYAETKHKKTKITEYIEKELNPFSNIDNDSIQKPLSTLFKNLNEINPNTKLDFIYPIIEDMKKTENLKELRLYINLLNAKLENILKPKNDIIRKEVINDKKINEIRLKEILFEHRNSAVDLFFNLFYIFSLLSYTNDKNVIFRINNLSNNALIDYAKKNSKFFSFNKMSLHTLYALCGGKKKFYSFINLHLKELTTSKTITKFVDPFMGGVGSFYSSYSVIKENDIKVILNDLNPAIACLNNHVKSKSENKNILKNISFFIQKLFQKTNMFEATYKDTNLFIKRLEKIFNYRVNKEGKNRSTLTSSILLFLLNNNFGGNYKTKEDGSTTFSVPKDLNKFDRYFNFVGKVELYNFLYNSVNVRIENKDYKEILKKNSKKEDTHTTFDPPYFNECHLTISEFEKQRAELNKQFLEVSTEKEKNKIASKMNKILGGCVANYGKYGDNFNHEELLKDLALVKGDISYFNYSHPLIGKYCLDYGLKVKALGRKSTNSKNEKGGTIDTKYEVFMTGSVINTREIL
;
A
#
# COMPACT_ATOMS: atom_id res chain seq x y z
N MET A 1 8.44 -74.20 19.05
CA MET A 1 8.61 -72.82 19.56
C MET A 1 9.62 -72.10 18.69
N LYS A 2 9.18 -71.18 17.84
CA LYS A 2 10.05 -70.46 16.90
C LYS A 2 10.66 -69.25 17.61
N THR A 3 11.97 -69.31 17.76
CA THR A 3 12.87 -68.27 18.25
C THR A 3 12.84 -67.05 17.33
N ILE A 4 12.45 -65.89 17.87
CA ILE A 4 12.54 -64.61 17.17
C ILE A 4 14.02 -64.26 17.05
N GLN A 5 14.52 -64.25 15.82
CA GLN A 5 15.89 -63.84 15.49
C GLN A 5 16.05 -62.34 15.72
N ASN A 6 16.99 -61.97 16.59
CA ASN A 6 17.56 -60.62 16.65
C ASN A 6 18.27 -60.34 15.32
N LYS A 7 17.62 -59.59 14.42
CA LYS A 7 18.31 -58.95 13.31
C LYS A 7 19.16 -57.81 13.86
N LYS A 8 20.43 -57.79 13.48
CA LYS A 8 21.42 -56.76 13.82
C LYS A 8 20.84 -55.35 13.55
N PRO A 9 21.10 -54.36 14.41
CA PRO A 9 20.82 -52.97 14.09
C PRO A 9 21.57 -52.60 12.81
N ILE A 10 20.87 -51.93 11.89
CA ILE A 10 21.45 -51.43 10.65
C ILE A 10 22.52 -50.41 11.03
N ASN A 11 23.77 -50.77 10.76
CA ASN A 11 24.94 -49.95 11.01
C ASN A 11 25.00 -48.87 9.91
N VAL A 12 24.48 -47.68 10.19
CA VAL A 12 24.59 -46.51 9.31
C VAL A 12 25.63 -45.55 9.87
N TYR A 13 26.87 -46.01 9.98
CA TYR A 13 28.03 -45.13 10.21
C TYR A 13 29.01 -45.34 9.06
N ALA A 14 28.93 -44.46 8.06
CA ALA A 14 30.10 -44.10 7.29
C ALA A 14 30.86 -43.06 8.13
N GLU A 15 32.08 -43.40 8.54
CA GLU A 15 32.93 -42.56 9.37
C GLU A 15 33.34 -41.27 8.64
N THR A 16 32.72 -40.15 9.03
CA THR A 16 33.37 -38.84 8.98
C THR A 16 33.70 -38.44 10.41
N LYS A 17 34.98 -38.60 10.81
CA LYS A 17 35.48 -38.23 12.15
C LYS A 17 35.48 -36.71 12.33
N HIS A 18 34.33 -36.16 12.72
CA HIS A 18 34.27 -34.91 13.45
C HIS A 18 34.22 -35.24 14.96
N LYS A 19 35.04 -34.57 15.78
CA LYS A 19 35.05 -34.72 17.23
C LYS A 19 33.64 -34.36 17.76
N LYS A 20 32.84 -35.35 18.17
CA LYS A 20 31.54 -35.10 18.82
C LYS A 20 31.76 -34.25 20.07
N THR A 21 30.84 -33.32 20.33
CA THR A 21 30.85 -32.59 21.60
C THR A 21 30.04 -33.31 22.66
N LYS A 22 30.31 -32.98 23.92
CA LYS A 22 29.51 -33.40 25.07
C LYS A 22 28.00 -33.13 24.87
N ILE A 23 27.64 -32.11 24.09
CA ILE A 23 26.25 -31.74 23.80
C ILE A 23 25.63 -32.69 22.77
N THR A 24 26.31 -32.99 21.66
CA THR A 24 25.79 -33.97 20.68
C THR A 24 25.69 -35.37 21.27
N GLU A 25 26.64 -35.77 22.12
CA GLU A 25 26.60 -37.05 22.84
C GLU A 25 25.42 -37.11 23.84
N TYR A 26 25.17 -36.01 24.56
CA TYR A 26 24.00 -35.90 25.43
C TYR A 26 22.70 -36.05 24.62
N ILE A 27 22.56 -35.30 23.52
CA ILE A 27 21.35 -35.34 22.69
C ILE A 27 21.11 -36.75 22.14
N GLU A 28 22.15 -37.44 21.67
CA GLU A 28 22.02 -38.82 21.19
C GLU A 28 21.56 -39.76 22.28
N LYS A 29 22.14 -39.64 23.49
CA LYS A 29 21.74 -40.42 24.65
C LYS A 29 20.27 -40.20 25.01
N GLU A 30 19.80 -38.96 24.99
CA GLU A 30 18.42 -38.62 25.32
C GLU A 30 17.41 -39.05 24.24
N LEU A 31 17.86 -39.20 22.99
CA LEU A 31 17.00 -39.60 21.87
C LEU A 31 16.97 -41.12 21.62
N ASN A 32 17.98 -41.86 22.06
CA ASN A 32 18.06 -43.32 21.93
C ASN A 32 16.83 -44.08 22.46
N PRO A 33 16.17 -43.70 23.57
CA PRO A 33 14.96 -44.38 24.00
C PRO A 33 13.85 -44.44 22.93
N PHE A 34 13.77 -43.43 22.04
CA PHE A 34 12.78 -43.39 20.97
C PHE A 34 13.12 -44.29 19.76
N SER A 35 14.36 -44.81 19.65
CA SER A 35 14.74 -45.72 18.55
C SER A 35 14.13 -47.11 18.70
N ASN A 36 13.67 -47.45 19.90
CA ASN A 36 13.01 -48.72 20.20
C ASN A 36 11.51 -48.73 19.83
N ILE A 37 10.97 -47.59 19.35
CA ILE A 37 9.60 -47.52 18.86
C ILE A 37 9.54 -48.17 17.47
N ASP A 38 8.89 -49.33 17.38
CA ASP A 38 8.68 -50.06 16.12
C ASP A 38 7.58 -49.40 15.27
N ASN A 39 7.88 -48.21 14.74
CA ASN A 39 6.99 -47.46 13.88
C ASN A 39 7.78 -46.68 12.82
N ASP A 40 7.61 -47.05 11.56
CA ASP A 40 8.30 -46.42 10.42
C ASP A 40 8.12 -44.90 10.35
N SER A 41 6.97 -44.38 10.82
CA SER A 41 6.69 -42.94 10.84
C SER A 41 7.50 -42.17 11.88
N ILE A 42 8.15 -42.87 12.82
CA ILE A 42 9.06 -42.36 13.85
C ILE A 42 10.51 -42.69 13.52
N GLN A 43 10.81 -43.93 13.15
CA GLN A 43 12.18 -44.39 12.88
C GLN A 43 12.84 -43.63 11.71
N LYS A 44 12.09 -43.36 10.63
CA LYS A 44 12.63 -42.65 9.46
C LYS A 44 12.97 -41.18 9.76
N PRO A 45 12.12 -40.40 10.44
CA PRO A 45 12.53 -39.08 10.94
C PRO A 45 13.66 -39.14 11.98
N LEU A 46 13.66 -40.11 12.89
CA LEU A 46 14.66 -40.19 13.96
C LEU A 46 16.06 -40.53 13.42
N SER A 47 16.16 -41.44 12.46
CA SER A 47 17.41 -41.74 11.74
C SER A 47 17.95 -40.52 10.97
N THR A 48 17.06 -39.74 10.35
CA THR A 48 17.42 -38.47 9.71
C THR A 48 17.98 -37.48 10.74
N LEU A 49 17.43 -37.47 11.95
CA LEU A 49 17.85 -36.58 13.03
C LEU A 49 19.26 -36.92 13.52
N PHE A 50 19.55 -38.21 13.75
CA PHE A 50 20.89 -38.66 14.12
C PHE A 50 21.93 -38.36 13.03
N LYS A 51 21.56 -38.55 11.76
CA LYS A 51 22.43 -38.18 10.65
C LYS A 51 22.76 -36.69 10.66
N ASN A 52 21.75 -35.84 10.83
CA ASN A 52 21.94 -34.40 10.90
C ASN A 52 22.80 -33.99 12.10
N LEU A 53 22.61 -34.58 13.29
CA LEU A 53 23.44 -34.31 14.47
C LEU A 53 24.93 -34.60 14.23
N ASN A 54 25.23 -35.69 13.51
CA ASN A 54 26.60 -36.07 13.17
C ASN A 54 27.29 -35.11 12.18
N GLU A 55 26.52 -34.36 11.40
CA GLU A 55 27.03 -33.40 10.42
C GLU A 55 27.26 -31.99 11.03
N ILE A 56 26.81 -31.73 12.27
CA ILE A 56 26.87 -30.39 12.89
C ILE A 56 28.28 -30.05 13.38
N ASN A 57 28.71 -28.80 13.16
CA ASN A 57 29.97 -28.29 13.66
C ASN A 57 30.01 -28.40 15.21
N PRO A 58 31.05 -29.01 15.80
CA PRO A 58 31.17 -29.20 17.24
C PRO A 58 30.96 -27.93 18.08
N ASN A 59 31.35 -26.76 17.59
CA ASN A 59 31.23 -25.51 18.33
C ASN A 59 29.83 -24.86 18.23
N THR A 60 28.86 -25.51 17.58
CA THR A 60 27.49 -24.99 17.42
C THR A 60 26.73 -25.14 18.73
N LYS A 61 26.19 -24.03 19.26
CA LYS A 61 25.26 -24.07 20.40
C LYS A 61 23.92 -24.68 19.98
N LEU A 62 23.46 -25.70 20.70
CA LEU A 62 22.22 -26.44 20.43
C LEU A 62 21.19 -26.32 21.57
N ASP A 63 21.20 -25.18 22.28
CA ASP A 63 20.40 -24.98 23.50
C ASP A 63 18.88 -25.09 23.26
N PHE A 64 18.42 -24.90 22.01
CA PHE A 64 17.01 -25.02 21.63
C PHE A 64 16.47 -26.46 21.65
N ILE A 65 17.35 -27.47 21.69
CA ILE A 65 16.98 -28.88 21.61
C ILE A 65 16.45 -29.39 22.95
N TYR A 66 17.03 -28.93 24.07
CA TYR A 66 16.68 -29.38 25.41
C TYR A 66 15.18 -29.31 25.73
N PRO A 67 14.48 -28.17 25.56
CA PRO A 67 13.05 -28.11 25.86
C PRO A 67 12.22 -29.04 24.97
N ILE A 68 12.61 -29.22 23.71
CA ILE A 68 11.88 -30.09 22.77
C ILE A 68 12.03 -31.56 23.16
N ILE A 69 13.22 -31.98 23.59
CA ILE A 69 13.45 -33.35 24.10
C ILE A 69 12.65 -33.60 25.38
N GLU A 70 12.59 -32.63 26.29
CA GLU A 70 11.78 -32.74 27.51
C GLU A 70 10.28 -32.87 27.20
N ASP A 71 9.79 -32.18 26.18
CA ASP A 71 8.40 -32.33 25.72
C ASP A 71 8.17 -33.69 25.04
N MET A 72 9.15 -34.19 24.26
CA MET A 72 9.10 -35.52 23.66
C MET A 72 9.00 -36.64 24.71
N LYS A 73 9.76 -36.56 25.80
CA LYS A 73 9.72 -37.56 26.89
C LYS A 73 8.37 -37.63 27.60
N LYS A 74 7.61 -36.53 27.60
CA LYS A 74 6.27 -36.43 28.20
C LYS A 74 5.15 -36.88 27.25
N THR A 75 5.48 -37.13 25.99
CA THR A 75 4.50 -37.38 24.93
C THR A 75 4.30 -38.87 24.71
N GLU A 76 3.10 -39.38 25.00
CA GLU A 76 2.70 -40.77 24.67
C GLU A 76 2.06 -40.88 23.28
N ASN A 77 1.69 -39.75 22.65
CA ASN A 77 1.04 -39.70 21.35
C ASN A 77 2.05 -39.76 20.20
N LEU A 78 2.05 -40.86 19.45
CA LEU A 78 2.96 -41.07 18.30
C LEU A 78 2.86 -39.99 17.21
N LYS A 79 1.69 -39.38 16.97
CA LYS A 79 1.57 -38.28 15.99
C LYS A 79 2.26 -37.02 16.49
N GLU A 80 2.17 -36.74 17.78
CA GLU A 80 2.78 -35.58 18.41
C GLU A 80 4.29 -35.75 18.58
N LEU A 81 4.73 -36.95 18.97
CA LEU A 81 6.14 -37.34 18.98
C LEU A 81 6.77 -37.19 17.59
N ARG A 82 6.07 -37.61 16.53
CA ARG A 82 6.51 -37.40 15.14
C ARG A 82 6.65 -35.92 14.79
N LEU A 83 5.76 -35.06 15.29
CA LEU A 83 5.84 -33.61 15.06
C LEU A 83 7.08 -33.01 15.72
N TYR A 84 7.41 -33.40 16.95
CA TYR A 84 8.62 -32.94 17.64
C TYR A 84 9.90 -33.42 16.95
N ILE A 85 9.97 -34.68 16.51
CA ILE A 85 11.13 -35.21 15.76
C ILE A 85 11.31 -34.48 14.42
N ASN A 86 10.22 -34.19 13.71
CA ASN A 86 10.26 -33.40 12.47
C ASN A 86 10.70 -31.95 12.72
N LEU A 87 10.26 -31.35 13.82
CA LEU A 87 10.67 -30.00 14.22
C LEU A 87 12.18 -29.93 14.52
N LEU A 88 12.72 -30.92 15.24
CA LEU A 88 14.15 -31.03 15.50
C LEU A 88 14.93 -31.20 14.19
N ASN A 89 14.47 -32.10 13.30
CA ASN A 89 15.09 -32.29 11.99
C ASN A 89 15.15 -30.99 11.19
N ALA A 90 14.03 -30.28 11.08
CA ALA A 90 13.98 -29.02 10.33
C ALA A 90 14.93 -27.96 10.90
N LYS A 91 15.05 -27.89 12.24
CA LYS A 91 15.98 -26.96 12.91
C LYS A 91 17.43 -27.35 12.67
N LEU A 92 17.78 -28.65 12.70
CA LEU A 92 19.15 -29.10 12.42
C LEU A 92 19.51 -28.99 10.94
N GLU A 93 18.60 -29.33 10.02
CA GLU A 93 18.84 -29.17 8.57
C GLU A 93 19.10 -27.71 8.21
N ASN A 94 18.39 -26.77 8.85
CA ASN A 94 18.61 -25.34 8.64
C ASN A 94 19.99 -24.85 9.15
N ILE A 95 20.55 -25.50 10.16
CA ILE A 95 21.92 -25.25 10.64
C ILE A 95 22.95 -25.81 9.65
N LEU A 96 22.70 -26.97 9.07
CA LEU A 96 23.62 -27.67 8.16
C LEU A 96 23.62 -27.11 6.74
N LYS A 97 22.44 -26.83 6.20
CA LYS A 97 22.20 -26.37 4.82
C LYS A 97 21.06 -25.36 4.86
N PRO A 98 21.37 -24.06 5.01
CA PRO A 98 20.37 -23.00 5.00
C PRO A 98 19.62 -23.01 3.65
N LYS A 99 18.47 -23.70 3.59
CA LYS A 99 17.64 -23.76 2.40
C LYS A 99 16.59 -22.66 2.49
N ASN A 100 16.73 -21.68 1.60
CA ASN A 100 15.71 -20.68 1.37
C ASN A 100 14.42 -21.34 0.84
N ASP A 101 13.34 -21.11 1.60
CA ASP A 101 11.93 -21.29 1.28
C ASP A 101 11.27 -22.69 1.35
N ILE A 102 10.06 -22.69 1.94
CA ILE A 102 9.03 -23.74 2.03
C ILE A 102 9.11 -24.63 3.29
N ILE A 103 8.86 -24.03 4.46
CA ILE A 103 8.03 -24.48 5.61
C ILE A 103 8.21 -23.36 6.66
N ARG A 104 7.15 -22.60 6.94
CA ARG A 104 7.09 -21.51 7.95
C ARG A 104 8.21 -20.46 7.85
N LYS A 105 7.84 -19.25 7.39
CA LYS A 105 8.59 -18.01 7.66
C LYS A 105 8.54 -17.65 9.16
N GLU A 106 9.06 -18.52 10.01
CA GLU A 106 9.62 -18.17 11.31
C GLU A 106 11.15 -18.27 11.22
N VAL A 107 11.70 -17.63 10.19
CA VAL A 107 12.97 -16.96 10.41
C VAL A 107 12.60 -15.75 11.25
N ILE A 108 12.87 -15.83 12.55
CA ILE A 108 13.09 -14.65 13.40
C ILE A 108 14.24 -13.91 12.72
N ASN A 109 13.85 -13.05 11.78
CA ASN A 109 14.77 -12.13 11.17
C ASN A 109 14.95 -11.10 12.28
N ASP A 110 16.04 -11.16 13.04
CA ASP A 110 16.41 -10.14 14.05
C ASP A 110 16.46 -8.71 13.48
N LYS A 111 16.23 -8.57 12.17
CA LYS A 111 16.07 -7.33 11.42
C LYS A 111 14.64 -6.76 11.41
N LYS A 112 13.58 -7.50 11.79
CA LYS A 112 12.18 -7.02 11.78
C LYS A 112 11.33 -7.64 12.90
N ILE A 113 10.31 -6.90 13.34
CA ILE A 113 9.30 -7.42 14.26
C ILE A 113 8.49 -8.54 13.60
N ASN A 114 8.18 -9.58 14.38
CA ASN A 114 7.18 -10.56 14.01
C ASN A 114 5.77 -9.93 14.04
N GLU A 115 5.33 -9.35 12.92
CA GLU A 115 4.00 -8.74 12.81
C GLU A 115 2.88 -9.75 13.07
N ILE A 116 3.03 -11.02 12.65
CA ILE A 116 2.04 -12.08 12.87
C ILE A 116 1.76 -12.22 14.37
N ARG A 117 2.80 -12.27 15.18
CA ARG A 117 2.68 -12.34 16.63
C ARG A 117 1.91 -11.14 17.22
N LEU A 118 2.14 -9.93 16.72
CA LEU A 118 1.35 -8.76 17.15
C LEU A 118 -0.13 -8.89 16.78
N LYS A 119 -0.44 -9.51 15.63
CA LYS A 119 -1.82 -9.77 15.19
C LYS A 119 -2.51 -10.77 16.10
N GLU A 120 -1.83 -11.86 16.45
CA GLU A 120 -2.35 -12.90 17.35
C GLU A 120 -2.72 -12.30 18.71
N ILE A 121 -1.82 -11.52 19.30
CA ILE A 121 -2.08 -10.84 20.57
C ILE A 121 -3.28 -9.90 20.44
N LEU A 122 -3.37 -9.12 19.36
CA LEU A 122 -4.51 -8.23 19.14
C LEU A 122 -5.82 -9.02 18.98
N PHE A 123 -5.79 -10.16 18.31
CA PHE A 123 -6.92 -11.06 18.13
C PHE A 123 -7.39 -11.72 19.43
N GLU A 124 -6.48 -12.09 20.33
CA GLU A 124 -6.82 -12.55 21.69
C GLU A 124 -7.65 -11.50 22.44
N HIS A 125 -7.40 -10.22 22.16
CA HIS A 125 -8.11 -9.09 22.76
C HIS A 125 -9.39 -8.67 22.00
N ARG A 126 -9.84 -9.42 20.98
CA ARG A 126 -11.01 -9.05 20.16
C ARG A 126 -12.30 -8.82 20.98
N ASN A 127 -12.46 -9.48 22.12
CA ASN A 127 -13.62 -9.35 23.01
C ASN A 127 -13.43 -8.34 24.14
N SER A 128 -12.28 -7.65 24.20
CA SER A 128 -12.02 -6.62 25.19
C SER A 128 -12.80 -5.33 24.92
N ALA A 129 -12.80 -4.41 25.90
CA ALA A 129 -13.34 -3.07 25.73
C ALA A 129 -12.70 -2.35 24.53
N VAL A 130 -13.50 -1.57 23.80
CA VAL A 130 -13.07 -0.88 22.56
C VAL A 130 -11.83 -0.02 22.79
N ASP A 131 -11.76 0.72 23.90
CA ASP A 131 -10.60 1.56 24.21
C ASP A 131 -9.34 0.73 24.52
N LEU A 132 -9.48 -0.43 25.17
CA LEU A 132 -8.35 -1.33 25.42
C LEU A 132 -7.81 -1.90 24.10
N PHE A 133 -8.70 -2.38 23.23
CA PHE A 133 -8.32 -2.88 21.91
C PHE A 133 -7.64 -1.78 21.08
N PHE A 134 -8.20 -0.56 21.07
CA PHE A 134 -7.62 0.58 20.38
C PHE A 134 -6.21 0.92 20.88
N ASN A 135 -6.01 0.97 22.19
CA ASN A 135 -4.70 1.28 22.77
C ASN A 135 -3.65 0.24 22.33
N LEU A 136 -3.99 -1.06 22.35
CA LEU A 136 -3.10 -2.11 21.86
C LEU A 136 -2.83 -1.97 20.36
N PHE A 137 -3.87 -1.79 19.55
CA PHE A 137 -3.75 -1.57 18.11
C PHE A 137 -2.83 -0.39 17.79
N TYR A 138 -3.00 0.74 18.48
CA TYR A 138 -2.20 1.95 18.26
C TYR A 138 -0.73 1.71 18.59
N ILE A 139 -0.45 1.13 19.77
CA ILE A 139 0.92 0.86 20.24
C ILE A 139 1.60 -0.18 19.34
N PHE A 140 0.91 -1.25 18.95
CA PHE A 140 1.47 -2.27 18.07
C PHE A 140 1.73 -1.75 16.66
N SER A 141 0.86 -0.87 16.16
CA SER A 141 1.10 -0.17 14.89
C SER A 141 2.33 0.73 14.95
N LEU A 142 2.52 1.46 16.06
CA LEU A 142 3.74 2.23 16.32
C LEU A 142 4.98 1.34 16.34
N LEU A 143 4.87 0.23 17.06
CA LEU A 143 5.94 -0.72 17.28
C LEU A 143 6.41 -1.33 15.96
N SER A 144 5.51 -1.72 15.06
CA SER A 144 5.83 -2.37 13.78
C SER A 144 6.74 -1.55 12.85
N TYR A 145 6.91 -0.25 13.11
CA TYR A 145 7.83 0.61 12.37
C TYR A 145 9.21 0.78 12.97
N THR A 146 9.47 0.24 14.15
CA THR A 146 10.81 0.33 14.73
C THR A 146 11.82 -0.38 13.83
N ASN A 147 12.96 0.28 13.61
CA ASN A 147 14.12 -0.34 12.96
C ASN A 147 15.27 -0.52 13.96
N ASP A 148 15.03 -0.24 15.25
CA ASP A 148 16.00 -0.46 16.31
C ASP A 148 16.17 -1.97 16.55
N LYS A 149 17.33 -2.50 16.15
CA LYS A 149 17.65 -3.92 16.23
C LYS A 149 17.62 -4.45 17.65
N ASN A 150 17.98 -3.64 18.65
CA ASN A 150 17.97 -4.06 20.05
C ASN A 150 16.53 -4.17 20.56
N VAL A 151 15.68 -3.23 20.18
CA VAL A 151 14.24 -3.27 20.49
C VAL A 151 13.57 -4.47 19.81
N ILE A 152 13.88 -4.71 18.52
CA ILE A 152 13.37 -5.85 17.75
C ILE A 152 13.78 -7.18 18.41
N PHE A 153 15.08 -7.36 18.67
CA PHE A 153 15.60 -8.56 19.31
C PHE A 153 14.93 -8.80 20.67
N ARG A 154 14.85 -7.77 21.50
CA ARG A 154 14.21 -7.88 22.82
C ARG A 154 12.76 -8.31 22.70
N ILE A 155 11.96 -7.63 21.87
CA ILE A 155 10.53 -7.89 21.70
C ILE A 155 10.26 -9.31 21.20
N ASN A 156 11.02 -9.75 20.19
CA ASN A 156 10.83 -11.08 19.61
C ASN A 156 11.05 -12.20 20.65
N ASN A 157 11.82 -11.95 21.70
CA ASN A 157 12.12 -12.90 22.78
C ASN A 157 11.26 -12.75 24.05
N LEU A 158 10.38 -11.74 24.15
CA LEU A 158 9.46 -11.61 25.28
C LEU A 158 8.31 -12.64 25.19
N SER A 159 7.65 -12.97 26.30
CA SER A 159 6.32 -13.60 26.28
C SER A 159 5.25 -12.59 25.85
N ASN A 160 4.04 -13.03 25.48
CA ASN A 160 2.98 -12.11 25.00
C ASN A 160 2.59 -11.06 26.04
N ASN A 161 2.43 -11.46 27.31
CA ASN A 161 2.15 -10.53 28.40
C ASN A 161 3.29 -9.54 28.62
N ALA A 162 4.53 -10.03 28.65
CA ALA A 162 5.71 -9.17 28.82
C ALA A 162 5.88 -8.20 27.63
N LEU A 163 5.51 -8.61 26.42
CA LEU A 163 5.48 -7.74 25.24
C LEU A 163 4.43 -6.63 25.36
N ILE A 164 3.21 -6.95 25.79
CA ILE A 164 2.17 -5.95 26.03
C ILE A 164 2.65 -4.91 27.04
N ASP A 165 3.18 -5.35 28.17
CA ASP A 165 3.66 -4.46 29.24
C ASP A 165 4.84 -3.60 28.78
N TYR A 166 5.79 -4.21 28.08
CA TYR A 166 6.90 -3.48 27.46
C TYR A 166 6.38 -2.41 26.50
N ALA A 167 5.45 -2.77 25.62
CA ALA A 167 4.93 -1.87 24.60
C ALA A 167 4.13 -0.71 25.22
N LYS A 168 3.31 -0.97 26.25
CA LYS A 168 2.60 0.08 27.01
C LYS A 168 3.57 1.04 27.68
N LYS A 169 4.56 0.52 28.42
CA LYS A 169 5.54 1.33 29.17
C LYS A 169 6.43 2.19 28.27
N ASN A 170 6.74 1.70 27.06
CA ASN A 170 7.68 2.34 26.15
C ASN A 170 7.01 3.04 24.95
N SER A 171 5.68 3.08 24.89
CA SER A 171 4.89 3.63 23.77
C SER A 171 5.31 5.05 23.35
N LYS A 172 5.70 5.90 24.31
CA LYS A 172 6.21 7.26 24.08
C LYS A 172 7.51 7.35 23.28
N PHE A 173 8.27 6.27 23.20
CA PHE A 173 9.54 6.21 22.46
C PHE A 173 9.38 5.62 21.06
N PHE A 174 8.22 5.05 20.75
CA PHE A 174 7.93 4.58 19.40
C PHE A 174 7.53 5.77 18.54
N SER A 175 8.13 5.88 17.35
CA SER A 175 7.89 7.00 16.44
C SER A 175 7.81 6.54 14.99
N PHE A 176 7.03 7.29 14.21
CA PHE A 176 6.86 7.07 12.78
C PHE A 176 7.84 7.93 11.97
N ASN A 177 9.12 7.62 12.04
CA ASN A 177 10.15 8.40 11.32
C ASN A 177 10.40 7.93 9.87
N LYS A 178 9.47 7.19 9.27
CA LYS A 178 9.68 6.58 7.95
C LYS A 178 8.75 7.17 6.88
N MET A 179 9.31 8.06 6.06
CA MET A 179 8.65 8.56 4.84
C MET A 179 8.27 7.44 3.86
N SER A 180 8.82 6.22 3.99
CA SER A 180 8.55 5.09 3.09
C SER A 180 7.13 4.51 3.16
N LEU A 181 6.21 5.10 3.95
CA LEU A 181 4.79 4.76 3.89
C LEU A 181 4.08 5.34 2.66
N HIS A 182 4.70 6.36 2.07
CA HIS A 182 4.49 6.94 0.75
C HIS A 182 3.11 7.52 0.42
N THR A 183 1.98 6.87 0.76
CA THR A 183 0.64 7.40 0.47
C THR A 183 -0.36 7.08 1.58
N LEU A 184 -1.24 8.05 1.88
CA LEU A 184 -2.34 7.89 2.84
C LEU A 184 -3.33 6.80 2.39
N TYR A 185 -3.61 6.78 1.09
CA TYR A 185 -4.36 5.74 0.39
C TYR A 185 -3.90 5.68 -1.08
N ALA A 186 -4.25 4.62 -1.78
CA ALA A 186 -4.03 4.54 -3.23
C ALA A 186 -5.22 5.17 -3.97
N LEU A 187 -4.93 5.94 -5.01
CA LEU A 187 -5.92 6.46 -5.96
C LEU A 187 -5.33 6.30 -7.36
N CYS A 188 -6.19 6.02 -8.35
CA CYS A 188 -5.79 6.00 -9.75
C CYS A 188 -5.11 7.31 -10.12
N GLY A 189 -4.10 7.25 -11.00
CA GLY A 189 -3.33 8.44 -11.39
C GLY A 189 -2.28 8.93 -10.38
N GLY A 190 -2.26 8.47 -9.13
CA GLY A 190 -1.38 9.05 -8.08
C GLY A 190 0.11 9.20 -8.46
N LYS A 191 0.69 10.37 -8.11
CA LYS A 191 2.03 10.82 -8.56
C LYS A 191 3.24 10.33 -7.78
N LYS A 192 3.05 9.41 -6.84
CA LYS A 192 4.15 8.85 -6.03
C LYS A 192 5.36 8.40 -6.87
N LYS A 193 5.14 7.73 -8.00
CA LYS A 193 6.23 7.18 -8.82
C LYS A 193 7.12 8.26 -9.44
N PHE A 194 6.63 9.49 -9.53
CA PHE A 194 7.37 10.64 -10.05
C PHE A 194 7.93 11.52 -8.94
N TYR A 195 8.01 11.00 -7.70
CA TYR A 195 8.50 11.74 -6.53
C TYR A 195 9.77 12.55 -6.84
N SER A 196 10.83 11.88 -7.32
CA SER A 196 12.12 12.53 -7.58
C SER A 196 12.03 13.60 -8.67
N PHE A 197 11.23 13.35 -9.71
CA PHE A 197 11.06 14.28 -10.82
C PHE A 197 10.30 15.55 -10.38
N ILE A 198 9.18 15.38 -9.69
CA ILE A 198 8.35 16.50 -9.18
C ILE A 198 9.13 17.33 -8.17
N ASN A 199 9.84 16.65 -7.26
CA ASN A 199 10.66 17.30 -6.26
C ASN A 199 11.78 18.15 -6.89
N LEU A 200 12.50 17.57 -7.86
CA LEU A 200 13.55 18.27 -8.59
C LEU A 200 13.00 19.48 -9.33
N HIS A 201 11.88 19.32 -10.05
CA HIS A 201 11.27 20.42 -10.78
C HIS A 201 10.89 21.60 -9.86
N LEU A 202 10.24 21.33 -8.73
CA LEU A 202 9.87 22.40 -7.80
C LEU A 202 11.12 23.03 -7.15
N LYS A 203 12.18 22.25 -6.91
CA LYS A 203 13.46 22.77 -6.39
C LYS A 203 14.12 23.72 -7.39
N GLU A 204 14.15 23.36 -8.67
CA GLU A 204 14.67 24.23 -9.74
C GLU A 204 13.83 25.51 -9.88
N LEU A 205 12.51 25.38 -9.79
CA LEU A 205 11.60 26.52 -9.83
C LEU A 205 11.86 27.50 -8.67
N THR A 206 11.93 26.99 -7.44
CA THR A 206 12.17 27.81 -6.23
C THR A 206 13.57 28.41 -6.18
N THR A 207 14.54 27.81 -6.88
CA THR A 207 15.89 28.39 -7.04
C THR A 207 15.89 29.55 -8.05
N SER A 208 15.04 29.50 -9.07
CA SER A 208 15.02 30.50 -10.15
C SER A 208 14.01 31.62 -9.94
N LYS A 209 12.97 31.39 -9.12
CA LYS A 209 11.88 32.33 -8.87
C LYS A 209 11.39 32.23 -7.42
N THR A 210 10.89 33.35 -6.89
CA THR A 210 10.21 33.35 -5.59
C THR A 210 8.84 32.70 -5.73
N ILE A 211 8.66 31.53 -5.10
CA ILE A 211 7.36 30.86 -5.00
C ILE A 211 6.92 30.89 -3.54
N THR A 212 5.78 31.52 -3.26
CA THR A 212 5.21 31.62 -1.90
C THR A 212 4.00 30.72 -1.72
N LYS A 213 3.45 30.19 -2.82
CA LYS A 213 2.23 29.38 -2.81
C LYS A 213 2.27 28.21 -3.77
N PHE A 214 1.83 27.05 -3.30
CA PHE A 214 1.59 25.83 -4.07
C PHE A 214 0.10 25.54 -4.12
N VAL A 215 -0.47 25.35 -5.30
CA VAL A 215 -1.90 25.07 -5.50
C VAL A 215 -2.06 23.76 -6.26
N ASP A 216 -2.85 22.84 -5.71
CA ASP A 216 -3.24 21.58 -6.35
C ASP A 216 -4.77 21.51 -6.44
N PRO A 217 -5.39 21.89 -7.58
CA PRO A 217 -6.83 21.88 -7.75
C PRO A 217 -7.44 20.48 -7.80
N PHE A 218 -6.61 19.43 -7.99
CA PHE A 218 -7.02 18.04 -8.21
C PHE A 218 -6.20 17.08 -7.34
N MET A 219 -6.19 17.31 -6.03
CA MET A 219 -5.24 16.64 -5.12
C MET A 219 -5.36 15.11 -5.14
N GLY A 220 -6.56 14.55 -5.33
CA GLY A 220 -6.81 13.11 -5.42
C GLY A 220 -6.18 12.31 -4.27
N GLY A 221 -5.14 11.53 -4.61
CA GLY A 221 -4.36 10.72 -3.68
C GLY A 221 -3.23 11.47 -2.96
N VAL A 222 -3.21 12.80 -3.04
CA VAL A 222 -2.24 13.73 -2.43
C VAL A 222 -0.78 13.45 -2.80
N GLY A 223 -0.57 12.85 -3.97
CA GLY A 223 0.73 12.43 -4.46
C GLY A 223 1.63 13.59 -4.88
N SER A 224 1.06 14.63 -5.50
CA SER A 224 1.80 15.83 -5.93
C SER A 224 2.30 16.59 -4.71
N PHE A 225 1.43 16.91 -3.76
CA PHE A 225 1.82 17.52 -2.48
C PHE A 225 2.91 16.72 -1.75
N TYR A 226 2.72 15.40 -1.58
CA TYR A 226 3.72 14.56 -0.92
C TYR A 226 5.08 14.60 -1.64
N SER A 227 5.07 14.62 -2.98
CA SER A 227 6.30 14.68 -3.79
C SER A 227 7.03 16.03 -3.68
N SER A 228 6.27 17.10 -3.49
CA SER A 228 6.77 18.46 -3.32
C SER A 228 7.11 18.83 -1.88
N TYR A 229 6.79 17.98 -0.89
CA TYR A 229 6.76 18.36 0.52
C TYR A 229 8.08 18.90 1.06
N SER A 230 9.23 18.30 0.72
CA SER A 230 10.52 18.77 1.25
C SER A 230 10.81 20.20 0.81
N VAL A 231 10.63 20.50 -0.48
CA VAL A 231 10.83 21.84 -1.04
C VAL A 231 9.82 22.83 -0.48
N ILE A 232 8.55 22.42 -0.33
CA ILE A 232 7.50 23.23 0.30
C ILE A 232 7.92 23.63 1.72
N LYS A 233 8.40 22.68 2.51
CA LYS A 233 8.79 22.90 3.91
C LYS A 233 10.05 23.77 4.02
N GLU A 234 11.07 23.50 3.22
CA GLU A 234 12.33 24.25 3.21
C GLU A 234 12.14 25.73 2.85
N ASN A 235 11.12 26.04 2.04
CA ASN A 235 10.84 27.38 1.54
C ASN A 235 9.60 28.04 2.17
N ASP A 236 9.01 27.46 3.22
CA ASP A 236 7.78 27.94 3.89
C ASP A 236 6.62 28.28 2.92
N ILE A 237 6.41 27.42 1.92
CA ILE A 237 5.41 27.63 0.87
C ILE A 237 4.01 27.32 1.42
N LYS A 238 3.07 28.25 1.24
CA LYS A 238 1.65 28.04 1.58
C LYS A 238 0.99 27.08 0.60
N VAL A 239 0.18 26.15 1.09
CA VAL A 239 -0.37 25.06 0.28
C VAL A 239 -1.89 25.14 0.22
N ILE A 240 -2.46 25.12 -0.98
CA ILE A 240 -3.89 24.95 -1.22
C ILE A 240 -4.10 23.61 -1.92
N LEU A 241 -4.79 22.67 -1.27
CA LEU A 241 -5.19 21.40 -1.86
C LEU A 241 -6.71 21.42 -2.08
N ASN A 242 -7.18 20.92 -3.22
CA ASN A 242 -8.60 20.84 -3.53
C ASN A 242 -8.94 19.53 -4.21
N ASP A 243 -10.14 19.03 -3.96
CA ASP A 243 -10.73 17.95 -4.76
C ASP A 243 -12.21 18.23 -4.94
N LEU A 244 -12.75 17.95 -6.13
CA LEU A 244 -14.19 18.10 -6.40
C LEU A 244 -15.01 17.06 -5.62
N ASN A 245 -14.45 15.88 -5.33
CA ASN A 245 -15.10 14.86 -4.53
C ASN A 245 -15.07 15.26 -3.04
N PRO A 246 -16.23 15.59 -2.43
CA PRO A 246 -16.24 16.04 -1.05
C PRO A 246 -15.81 14.94 -0.07
N ALA A 247 -15.83 13.66 -0.47
CA ALA A 247 -15.43 12.56 0.40
C ALA A 247 -13.93 12.57 0.63
N ILE A 248 -13.19 12.84 -0.44
CA ILE A 248 -11.74 12.97 -0.47
C ILE A 248 -11.31 14.22 0.30
N ALA A 249 -11.97 15.36 0.08
CA ALA A 249 -11.70 16.59 0.83
C ALA A 249 -11.97 16.45 2.35
N CYS A 250 -13.13 15.88 2.74
CA CYS A 250 -13.46 15.67 4.16
C CYS A 250 -12.49 14.69 4.83
N LEU A 251 -12.12 13.59 4.15
CA LEU A 251 -11.14 12.63 4.67
C LEU A 251 -9.82 13.32 5.01
N ASN A 252 -9.27 14.10 4.08
CA ASN A 252 -7.99 14.76 4.34
C ASN A 252 -8.09 15.86 5.42
N ASN A 253 -9.21 16.58 5.51
CA ASN A 253 -9.46 17.52 6.60
C ASN A 253 -9.51 16.83 7.98
N HIS A 254 -10.18 15.69 8.10
CA HIS A 254 -10.21 14.92 9.34
C HIS A 254 -8.82 14.36 9.70
N VAL A 255 -8.05 13.89 8.71
CA VAL A 255 -6.65 13.46 8.94
C VAL A 255 -5.76 14.62 9.39
N LYS A 256 -5.96 15.83 8.86
CA LYS A 256 -5.24 17.03 9.29
C LYS A 256 -5.59 17.46 10.72
N SER A 257 -6.84 17.30 11.16
CA SER A 257 -7.27 17.72 12.50
C SER A 257 -6.58 16.91 13.62
N LYS A 258 -6.11 17.58 14.68
CA LYS A 258 -5.48 16.96 15.85
C LYS A 258 -6.46 16.14 16.72
N SER A 259 -7.76 16.42 16.65
CA SER A 259 -8.79 15.66 17.37
C SER A 259 -9.35 14.54 16.51
N GLU A 260 -9.67 14.83 15.25
CA GLU A 260 -10.36 13.88 14.37
C GLU A 260 -9.44 12.78 13.83
N ASN A 261 -8.13 13.02 13.70
CA ASN A 261 -7.19 11.97 13.28
C ASN A 261 -7.20 10.78 14.25
N LYS A 262 -7.26 11.02 15.56
CA LYS A 262 -7.39 9.96 16.57
C LYS A 262 -8.73 9.24 16.47
N ASN A 263 -9.81 9.96 16.19
CA ASN A 263 -11.13 9.35 15.96
C ASN A 263 -11.14 8.46 14.71
N ILE A 264 -10.42 8.84 13.63
CA ILE A 264 -10.22 7.98 12.47
C ILE A 264 -9.57 6.65 12.88
N LEU A 265 -8.50 6.72 13.66
CA LEU A 265 -7.77 5.53 14.10
C LEU A 265 -8.59 4.65 15.05
N LYS A 266 -9.37 5.26 15.96
CA LYS A 266 -10.33 4.53 16.80
C LYS A 266 -11.37 3.78 15.97
N ASN A 267 -11.97 4.43 14.96
CA ASN A 267 -12.95 3.79 14.08
C ASN A 267 -12.33 2.65 13.26
N ILE A 268 -11.13 2.85 12.71
CA ILE A 268 -10.41 1.79 11.97
C ILE A 268 -10.12 0.60 12.89
N SER A 269 -9.62 0.87 14.09
CA SER A 269 -9.39 -0.17 15.10
C SER A 269 -10.67 -0.93 15.43
N PHE A 270 -11.80 -0.22 15.56
CA PHE A 270 -13.11 -0.84 15.79
C PHE A 270 -13.54 -1.73 14.60
N PHE A 271 -13.27 -1.33 13.35
CA PHE A 271 -13.56 -2.16 12.19
C PHE A 271 -12.75 -3.46 12.21
N ILE A 272 -11.46 -3.38 12.55
CA ILE A 272 -10.58 -4.55 12.69
C ILE A 272 -11.08 -5.46 13.83
N GLN A 273 -11.42 -4.89 14.98
CA GLN A 273 -12.00 -5.64 16.10
C GLN A 273 -13.27 -6.37 15.70
N LYS A 274 -14.18 -5.69 14.96
CA LYS A 274 -15.42 -6.29 14.46
C LYS A 274 -15.17 -7.38 13.43
N LEU A 275 -14.14 -7.25 12.60
CA LEU A 275 -13.73 -8.31 11.69
C LEU A 275 -13.30 -9.55 12.47
N PHE A 276 -12.39 -9.41 13.45
CA PHE A 276 -11.94 -10.51 14.30
C PHE A 276 -13.08 -11.19 15.06
N GLN A 277 -14.01 -10.41 15.63
CA GLN A 277 -15.18 -10.96 16.31
C GLN A 277 -16.05 -11.78 15.35
N LYS A 278 -16.21 -11.32 14.10
CA LYS A 278 -17.09 -11.95 13.12
C LYS A 278 -16.47 -13.21 12.50
N THR A 279 -15.18 -13.19 12.19
CA THR A 279 -14.48 -14.32 11.56
C THR A 279 -13.97 -15.32 12.58
N ASN A 280 -13.76 -14.89 13.83
CA ASN A 280 -13.02 -15.63 14.84
C ASN A 280 -11.65 -16.12 14.33
N MET A 281 -11.01 -15.33 13.45
CA MET A 281 -9.68 -15.57 12.91
C MET A 281 -8.88 -14.26 12.85
N PHE A 282 -7.58 -14.32 13.13
CA PHE A 282 -6.67 -13.17 12.99
C PHE A 282 -6.22 -12.93 11.54
N GLU A 283 -6.29 -13.97 10.70
CA GLU A 283 -6.13 -13.92 9.24
C GLU A 283 -7.49 -14.21 8.58
N ALA A 284 -8.11 -13.18 8.00
CA ALA A 284 -9.42 -13.32 7.36
C ALA A 284 -9.29 -13.98 5.98
N THR A 285 -10.23 -14.87 5.63
CA THR A 285 -10.29 -15.44 4.29
C THR A 285 -10.71 -14.39 3.26
N TYR A 286 -10.50 -14.66 1.96
CA TYR A 286 -11.02 -13.82 0.88
C TYR A 286 -12.54 -13.65 0.94
N LYS A 287 -13.27 -14.72 1.28
CA LYS A 287 -14.73 -14.70 1.39
C LYS A 287 -15.18 -13.75 2.50
N ASP A 288 -14.56 -13.84 3.67
CA ASP A 288 -14.91 -12.99 4.83
C ASP A 288 -14.58 -11.53 4.58
N THR A 289 -13.39 -11.32 4.03
CA THR A 289 -12.88 -10.02 3.61
C THR A 289 -13.83 -9.34 2.62
N ASN A 290 -14.22 -10.03 1.55
CA ASN A 290 -15.16 -9.53 0.55
C ASN A 290 -16.53 -9.18 1.18
N LEU A 291 -17.03 -10.03 2.07
CA LEU A 291 -18.29 -9.79 2.78
C LEU A 291 -18.20 -8.54 3.68
N PHE A 292 -17.07 -8.35 4.36
CA PHE A 292 -16.83 -7.20 5.22
C PHE A 292 -16.75 -5.89 4.43
N ILE A 293 -15.98 -5.87 3.33
CA ILE A 293 -15.90 -4.72 2.41
C ILE A 293 -17.29 -4.35 1.87
N LYS A 294 -18.05 -5.33 1.36
CA LYS A 294 -19.40 -5.08 0.83
C LYS A 294 -20.33 -4.49 1.88
N ARG A 295 -20.20 -4.91 3.15
CA ARG A 295 -20.96 -4.33 4.26
C ARG A 295 -20.53 -2.88 4.51
N LEU A 296 -19.24 -2.61 4.57
CA LEU A 296 -18.71 -1.26 4.74
C LEU A 296 -19.08 -0.33 3.57
N GLU A 297 -19.05 -0.83 2.33
CA GLU A 297 -19.50 -0.10 1.14
C GLU A 297 -20.98 0.31 1.24
N LYS A 298 -21.86 -0.62 1.65
CA LYS A 298 -23.28 -0.30 1.89
C LYS A 298 -23.45 0.79 2.94
N ILE A 299 -22.73 0.68 4.06
CA ILE A 299 -22.77 1.70 5.13
C ILE A 299 -22.24 3.04 4.61
N PHE A 300 -21.12 3.03 3.87
CA PHE A 300 -20.54 4.22 3.27
C PHE A 300 -21.56 4.93 2.38
N ASN A 301 -22.17 4.22 1.43
CA ASN A 301 -23.14 4.80 0.51
C ASN A 301 -24.38 5.35 1.22
N TYR A 302 -24.90 4.61 2.21
CA TYR A 302 -25.99 5.11 3.06
C TYR A 302 -25.62 6.43 3.74
N ARG A 303 -24.42 6.51 4.34
CA ARG A 303 -23.97 7.72 5.04
C ARG A 303 -23.68 8.88 4.11
N VAL A 304 -23.05 8.64 2.96
CA VAL A 304 -22.77 9.71 1.98
C VAL A 304 -24.07 10.33 1.47
N ASN A 305 -25.10 9.52 1.22
CA ASN A 305 -26.41 10.01 0.80
C ASN A 305 -27.10 10.85 1.90
N LYS A 306 -26.89 10.51 3.17
CA LYS A 306 -27.48 11.22 4.32
C LYS A 306 -26.72 12.50 4.71
N GLU A 307 -25.39 12.49 4.63
CA GLU A 307 -24.52 13.55 5.17
C GLU A 307 -24.18 14.66 4.13
N GLY A 308 -24.34 14.39 2.84
CA GLY A 308 -24.03 15.35 1.78
C GLY A 308 -22.55 15.78 1.76
N LYS A 309 -22.30 17.10 1.76
CA LYS A 309 -20.93 17.66 1.66
C LYS A 309 -20.16 17.61 3.00
N ASN A 310 -20.83 17.67 4.14
CA ASN A 310 -20.22 17.69 5.47
C ASN A 310 -20.23 16.29 6.09
N ARG A 311 -19.34 15.42 5.59
CA ARG A 311 -19.28 14.03 6.03
C ARG A 311 -18.72 13.92 7.45
N SER A 312 -19.18 12.92 8.20
CA SER A 312 -18.66 12.62 9.54
C SER A 312 -17.29 11.95 9.51
N THR A 313 -16.56 12.02 10.62
CA THR A 313 -15.30 11.30 10.81
C THR A 313 -15.45 9.79 10.62
N LEU A 314 -16.60 9.22 11.01
CA LEU A 314 -16.90 7.81 10.76
C LEU A 314 -16.97 7.50 9.25
N THR A 315 -17.64 8.34 8.46
CA THR A 315 -17.71 8.18 7.00
C THR A 315 -16.32 8.27 6.36
N SER A 316 -15.48 9.21 6.80
CA SER A 316 -14.07 9.29 6.37
C SER A 316 -13.26 8.05 6.78
N SER A 317 -13.50 7.51 7.98
CA SER A 317 -12.83 6.31 8.47
C SER A 317 -13.17 5.09 7.60
N ILE A 318 -14.45 4.94 7.23
CA ILE A 318 -14.90 3.87 6.32
C ILE A 318 -14.24 4.04 4.96
N LEU A 319 -14.24 5.26 4.40
CA LEU A 319 -13.59 5.54 3.12
C LEU A 319 -12.11 5.18 3.13
N LEU A 320 -11.37 5.65 4.16
CA LEU A 320 -9.94 5.37 4.29
C LEU A 320 -9.66 3.87 4.40
N PHE A 321 -10.50 3.15 5.15
CA PHE A 321 -10.42 1.70 5.27
C PHE A 321 -10.64 1.03 3.91
N LEU A 322 -11.69 1.41 3.18
CA LEU A 322 -12.01 0.85 1.86
C LEU A 322 -10.91 1.14 0.83
N LEU A 323 -10.39 2.37 0.76
CA LEU A 323 -9.35 2.77 -0.21
C LEU A 323 -8.01 2.07 0.03
N ASN A 324 -7.66 1.73 1.28
CA ASN A 324 -6.43 1.00 1.58
C ASN A 324 -6.56 -0.51 1.32
N ASN A 325 -7.79 -1.00 1.22
CA ASN A 325 -8.13 -2.41 1.11
C ASN A 325 -8.76 -2.78 -0.25
N ASN A 326 -8.85 -1.84 -1.18
CA ASN A 326 -9.38 -2.10 -2.52
C ASN A 326 -8.28 -2.54 -3.52
N PHE A 327 -8.72 -2.97 -4.70
CA PHE A 327 -7.85 -3.27 -5.82
C PHE A 327 -7.29 -1.99 -6.46
N GLY A 328 -6.15 -1.52 -5.96
CA GLY A 328 -5.32 -0.51 -6.64
C GLY A 328 -5.87 0.91 -6.57
N GLY A 329 -6.67 1.24 -5.58
CA GLY A 329 -7.33 2.54 -5.48
C GLY A 329 -8.55 2.68 -6.39
N ASN A 330 -8.99 1.60 -7.05
CA ASN A 330 -10.17 1.63 -7.92
C ASN A 330 -11.45 1.77 -7.08
N TYR A 331 -12.04 2.96 -7.15
CA TYR A 331 -13.38 3.25 -6.68
C TYR A 331 -14.08 4.11 -7.73
N LYS A 332 -15.40 3.94 -7.88
CA LYS A 332 -16.19 4.70 -8.86
C LYS A 332 -17.44 5.24 -8.19
N THR A 333 -17.62 6.55 -8.20
CA THR A 333 -18.88 7.18 -7.78
C THR A 333 -19.80 7.32 -8.99
N LYS A 334 -20.96 6.66 -8.97
CA LYS A 334 -21.97 6.76 -10.02
C LYS A 334 -22.73 8.08 -9.96
N GLU A 335 -23.52 8.37 -10.99
CA GLU A 335 -24.36 9.56 -11.08
C GLU A 335 -25.33 9.70 -9.90
N ASP A 336 -25.91 8.59 -9.44
CA ASP A 336 -26.78 8.53 -8.25
C ASP A 336 -26.05 8.81 -6.91
N GLY A 337 -24.73 9.05 -6.95
CA GLY A 337 -23.88 9.30 -5.80
C GLY A 337 -23.40 8.04 -5.07
N SER A 338 -23.91 6.85 -5.42
CA SER A 338 -23.40 5.60 -4.88
C SER A 338 -21.98 5.34 -5.35
N THR A 339 -21.16 4.76 -4.49
CA THR A 339 -19.76 4.48 -4.76
C THR A 339 -19.49 2.99 -4.64
N THR A 340 -18.82 2.43 -5.64
CA THR A 340 -18.40 1.02 -5.64
C THR A 340 -16.89 0.90 -5.44
N PHE A 341 -16.46 -0.16 -4.75
CA PHE A 341 -15.05 -0.45 -4.51
C PHE A 341 -14.69 -1.83 -5.08
N SER A 342 -13.57 -1.92 -5.80
CA SER A 342 -13.08 -3.22 -6.30
C SER A 342 -12.38 -4.00 -5.19
N VAL A 343 -12.80 -5.24 -4.93
CA VAL A 343 -12.15 -6.11 -3.94
C VAL A 343 -10.89 -6.75 -4.54
N PRO A 344 -9.71 -6.67 -3.90
CA PRO A 344 -8.50 -7.29 -4.43
C PRO A 344 -8.54 -8.80 -4.22
N LYS A 345 -8.03 -9.57 -5.19
CA LYS A 345 -7.77 -11.00 -5.03
C LYS A 345 -6.56 -11.30 -4.13
N ASP A 346 -5.68 -10.30 -3.94
CA ASP A 346 -4.49 -10.38 -3.08
C ASP A 346 -4.85 -10.05 -1.62
N LEU A 347 -4.88 -11.09 -0.77
CA LEU A 347 -5.21 -10.96 0.66
C LEU A 347 -4.13 -10.27 1.47
N ASN A 348 -2.88 -10.22 0.98
CA ASN A 348 -1.78 -9.55 1.67
C ASN A 348 -2.02 -8.05 1.87
N LYS A 349 -3.01 -7.46 1.20
CA LYS A 349 -3.44 -6.07 1.42
C LYS A 349 -4.21 -5.89 2.71
N PHE A 350 -5.06 -6.85 3.08
CA PHE A 350 -5.82 -6.83 4.32
C PHE A 350 -4.93 -7.06 5.53
N ASP A 351 -3.85 -7.81 5.34
CA ASP A 351 -2.87 -8.13 6.37
C ASP A 351 -2.01 -6.95 6.84
N ARG A 352 -2.14 -5.79 6.21
CA ARG A 352 -1.33 -4.60 6.45
C ARG A 352 -2.03 -3.56 7.33
N TYR A 353 -2.95 -3.96 8.19
CA TYR A 353 -3.76 -3.01 8.99
C TYR A 353 -2.97 -2.21 10.03
N PHE A 354 -1.79 -2.67 10.47
CA PHE A 354 -0.89 -1.84 11.28
C PHE A 354 -0.40 -0.59 10.52
N ASN A 355 -0.53 -0.57 9.18
CA ASN A 355 -0.14 0.59 8.41
C ASN A 355 -1.05 1.81 8.53
N PHE A 356 -2.27 1.67 9.06
CA PHE A 356 -3.18 2.80 9.17
C PHE A 356 -2.65 3.88 10.10
N VAL A 357 -2.13 3.51 11.28
CA VAL A 357 -1.61 4.49 12.24
C VAL A 357 -0.45 5.27 11.63
N GLY A 358 0.55 4.56 11.07
CA GLY A 358 1.69 5.23 10.45
C GLY A 358 1.30 6.15 9.30
N LYS A 359 0.34 5.77 8.46
CA LYS A 359 -0.13 6.61 7.34
C LYS A 359 -0.89 7.85 7.83
N VAL A 360 -1.82 7.69 8.78
CA VAL A 360 -2.62 8.81 9.31
C VAL A 360 -1.74 9.79 10.07
N GLU A 361 -0.85 9.29 10.94
CA GLU A 361 0.05 10.14 11.73
C GLU A 361 1.09 10.85 10.85
N LEU A 362 1.64 10.17 9.83
CA LEU A 362 2.52 10.81 8.84
C LEU A 362 1.80 11.97 8.15
N TYR A 363 0.62 11.74 7.58
CA TYR A 363 -0.09 12.82 6.86
C TYR A 363 -0.61 13.91 7.78
N ASN A 364 -1.00 13.58 9.02
CA ASN A 364 -1.28 14.58 10.04
C ASN A 364 -0.05 15.48 10.29
N PHE A 365 1.14 14.89 10.44
CA PHE A 365 2.39 15.64 10.58
C PHE A 365 2.68 16.49 9.33
N LEU A 366 2.61 15.91 8.13
CA LEU A 366 2.87 16.64 6.88
C LEU A 366 1.97 17.88 6.76
N TYR A 367 0.66 17.71 7.00
CA TYR A 367 -0.31 18.82 6.89
C TYR A 367 -0.18 19.89 7.98
N ASN A 368 0.30 19.54 9.17
CA ASN A 368 0.44 20.48 10.30
C ASN A 368 1.84 21.10 10.40
N SER A 369 2.82 20.55 9.68
CA SER A 369 4.20 21.07 9.62
C SER A 369 4.38 22.22 8.62
N VAL A 370 3.38 22.48 7.76
CA VAL A 370 3.35 23.57 6.78
C VAL A 370 1.94 24.16 6.72
N ASN A 371 1.77 25.35 6.15
CA ASN A 371 0.45 26.01 6.07
C ASN A 371 -0.42 25.43 4.95
N VAL A 372 -1.13 24.33 5.24
CA VAL A 372 -2.04 23.66 4.30
C VAL A 372 -3.49 24.10 4.50
N ARG A 373 -4.20 24.43 3.42
CA ARG A 373 -5.66 24.58 3.38
C ARG A 373 -6.25 23.58 2.40
N ILE A 374 -7.27 22.84 2.83
CA ILE A 374 -7.94 21.82 2.02
C ILE A 374 -9.35 22.31 1.70
N GLU A 375 -9.68 22.41 0.42
CA GLU A 375 -10.97 22.89 -0.09
C GLU A 375 -11.73 21.80 -0.86
N ASN A 376 -13.04 22.01 -1.04
CA ASN A 376 -13.91 21.22 -1.91
C ASN A 376 -14.70 22.18 -2.80
N LYS A 377 -14.11 22.55 -3.93
CA LYS A 377 -14.69 23.48 -4.90
C LYS A 377 -14.42 23.01 -6.32
N ASP A 378 -15.17 23.59 -7.25
CA ASP A 378 -14.81 23.52 -8.66
C ASP A 378 -13.41 24.13 -8.89
N TYR A 379 -12.62 23.52 -9.76
CA TYR A 379 -11.24 23.94 -9.98
C TYR A 379 -11.17 25.39 -10.48
N LYS A 380 -12.17 25.87 -11.23
CA LYS A 380 -12.20 27.25 -11.74
C LYS A 380 -12.29 28.27 -10.61
N GLU A 381 -13.04 27.97 -9.55
CA GLU A 381 -13.07 28.82 -8.35
C GLU A 381 -11.70 28.87 -7.67
N ILE A 382 -11.01 27.73 -7.60
CA ILE A 382 -9.67 27.63 -7.03
C ILE A 382 -8.68 28.46 -7.85
N LEU A 383 -8.70 28.37 -9.17
CA LEU A 383 -7.83 29.15 -10.05
C LEU A 383 -8.07 30.65 -9.90
N LYS A 384 -9.33 31.09 -10.01
CA LYS A 384 -9.71 32.51 -9.90
C LYS A 384 -9.27 33.14 -8.58
N LYS A 385 -9.30 32.38 -7.48
CA LYS A 385 -8.94 32.85 -6.15
C LYS A 385 -7.44 32.76 -5.87
N ASN A 386 -6.78 31.69 -6.31
CA ASN A 386 -5.45 31.35 -5.79
C ASN A 386 -4.31 31.48 -6.81
N SER A 387 -4.58 31.48 -8.12
CA SER A 387 -3.56 31.35 -9.18
C SER A 387 -3.30 32.64 -9.99
N LYS A 388 -3.75 33.79 -9.47
CA LYS A 388 -3.61 35.11 -10.13
C LYS A 388 -2.31 35.86 -9.80
N LYS A 389 -1.34 35.23 -9.15
CA LYS A 389 -0.07 35.86 -8.78
C LYS A 389 1.09 35.08 -9.37
N GLU A 390 2.14 35.79 -9.77
CA GLU A 390 3.35 35.22 -10.38
C GLU A 390 4.14 34.33 -9.40
N ASP A 391 4.01 34.59 -8.09
CA ASP A 391 4.64 33.85 -7.00
C ASP A 391 3.93 32.53 -6.63
N THR A 392 3.00 32.07 -7.47
CA THR A 392 2.21 30.86 -7.24
C THR A 392 2.61 29.79 -8.24
N HIS A 393 2.87 28.57 -7.77
CA HIS A 393 2.97 27.38 -8.61
C HIS A 393 1.68 26.57 -8.51
N THR A 394 1.02 26.32 -9.65
CA THR A 394 -0.21 25.55 -9.73
C THR A 394 0.02 24.24 -10.47
N THR A 395 -0.16 23.11 -9.77
CA THR A 395 -0.05 21.78 -10.36
C THR A 395 -1.41 21.20 -10.70
N PHE A 396 -1.56 20.68 -11.90
CA PHE A 396 -2.78 20.08 -12.41
C PHE A 396 -2.60 18.57 -12.62
N ASP A 397 -3.34 17.77 -11.86
CA ASP A 397 -3.46 16.32 -12.07
C ASP A 397 -4.93 15.91 -12.27
N PRO A 398 -5.60 16.38 -13.35
CA PRO A 398 -7.01 16.13 -13.59
C PRO A 398 -7.28 14.65 -13.96
N PRO A 399 -8.54 14.26 -14.20
CA PRO A 399 -8.84 13.07 -15.01
C PRO A 399 -8.06 13.09 -16.33
N TYR A 400 -7.69 11.92 -16.85
CA TYR A 400 -6.80 11.81 -18.02
C TYR A 400 -7.59 11.57 -19.30
N PHE A 401 -7.09 12.11 -20.41
CA PHE A 401 -7.53 11.74 -21.75
C PHE A 401 -7.36 10.22 -21.94
N ASN A 402 -8.18 9.59 -22.77
CA ASN A 402 -7.76 8.33 -23.38
C ASN A 402 -6.63 8.57 -24.37
N GLU A 403 -5.83 7.53 -24.62
CA GLU A 403 -4.71 7.62 -25.56
C GLU A 403 -5.22 7.94 -26.97
N CYS A 404 -4.60 8.94 -27.59
CA CYS A 404 -4.84 9.33 -28.96
C CYS A 404 -3.51 9.30 -29.70
N HIS A 405 -3.40 8.42 -30.69
CA HIS A 405 -2.16 8.17 -31.44
C HIS A 405 -2.07 9.00 -32.73
N LEU A 406 -2.94 9.99 -32.91
CA LEU A 406 -2.85 10.93 -34.03
C LEU A 406 -1.68 11.90 -33.81
N THR A 407 -1.13 12.42 -34.89
CA THR A 407 -0.30 13.64 -34.85
C THR A 407 -1.19 14.88 -34.67
N ILE A 408 -0.58 16.02 -34.30
CA ILE A 408 -1.30 17.31 -34.22
C ILE A 408 -1.98 17.65 -35.55
N SER A 409 -1.25 17.50 -36.67
CA SER A 409 -1.77 17.81 -38.00
C SER A 409 -2.95 16.92 -38.40
N GLU A 410 -2.87 15.62 -38.12
CA GLU A 410 -3.97 14.69 -38.42
C GLU A 410 -5.20 14.97 -37.58
N PHE A 411 -5.00 15.24 -36.29
CA PHE A 411 -6.07 15.59 -35.36
C PHE A 411 -6.82 16.84 -35.82
N GLU A 412 -6.10 17.91 -36.15
CA GLU A 412 -6.70 19.17 -36.62
C GLU A 412 -7.44 18.99 -37.95
N LYS A 413 -6.87 18.23 -38.90
CA LYS A 413 -7.53 17.92 -40.17
C LYS A 413 -8.85 17.16 -39.96
N GLN A 414 -8.83 16.10 -39.16
CA GLN A 414 -10.04 15.33 -38.85
C GLN A 414 -11.09 16.16 -38.11
N ARG A 415 -10.66 17.01 -37.17
CA ARG A 415 -11.55 17.91 -36.44
C ARG A 415 -12.20 18.94 -37.36
N ALA A 416 -11.44 19.55 -38.26
CA ALA A 416 -11.95 20.51 -39.23
C ALA A 416 -12.97 19.86 -40.18
N GLU A 417 -12.69 18.66 -40.65
CA GLU A 417 -13.61 17.91 -41.51
C GLU A 417 -14.93 17.56 -40.79
N LEU A 418 -14.85 17.07 -39.55
CA LEU A 418 -16.03 16.77 -38.74
C LEU A 418 -16.84 18.05 -38.43
N ASN A 419 -16.18 19.17 -38.13
CA ASN A 419 -16.86 20.45 -37.91
C ASN A 419 -17.62 20.91 -39.15
N LYS A 420 -17.01 20.78 -40.33
CA LYS A 420 -17.67 21.09 -41.61
C LYS A 420 -18.90 20.20 -41.81
N GLN A 421 -18.75 18.88 -41.64
CA GLN A 421 -19.87 17.94 -41.72
C GLN A 421 -20.98 18.28 -40.73
N PHE A 422 -20.65 18.69 -39.50
CA PHE A 422 -21.63 19.04 -38.46
C PHE A 422 -22.48 20.25 -38.85
N LEU A 423 -21.87 21.23 -39.52
CA LEU A 423 -22.56 22.44 -40.00
C LEU A 423 -23.42 22.16 -41.24
N GLU A 424 -23.04 21.19 -42.08
CA GLU A 424 -23.73 20.86 -43.33
C GLU A 424 -24.97 19.96 -43.12
N VAL A 425 -25.08 19.26 -42.00
CA VAL A 425 -26.23 18.39 -41.71
C VAL A 425 -27.39 19.16 -41.07
N SER A 426 -28.60 18.89 -41.56
CA SER A 426 -29.82 19.54 -41.08
C SER A 426 -30.56 18.74 -40.00
N THR A 427 -30.38 17.41 -39.97
CA THR A 427 -31.13 16.55 -39.04
C THR A 427 -30.43 16.39 -37.69
N GLU A 428 -31.22 16.39 -36.62
CA GLU A 428 -30.72 16.17 -35.25
C GLU A 428 -30.04 14.80 -35.09
N LYS A 429 -30.55 13.77 -35.77
CA LYS A 429 -29.97 12.43 -35.75
C LYS A 429 -28.55 12.40 -36.34
N GLU A 430 -28.31 13.13 -37.43
CA GLU A 430 -26.99 13.21 -38.06
C GLU A 430 -26.02 14.06 -37.25
N LYS A 431 -26.48 15.18 -36.69
CA LYS A 431 -25.71 16.00 -35.74
C LYS A 431 -25.22 15.16 -34.56
N ASN A 432 -26.10 14.35 -33.97
CA ASN A 432 -25.73 13.45 -32.88
C ASN A 432 -24.71 12.39 -33.30
N LYS A 433 -24.81 11.86 -34.52
CA LYS A 433 -23.82 10.91 -35.07
C LYS A 433 -22.44 11.56 -35.25
N ILE A 434 -22.39 12.80 -35.73
CA ILE A 434 -21.13 13.53 -35.92
C ILE A 434 -20.55 13.95 -34.58
N ALA A 435 -21.36 14.44 -33.64
CA ALA A 435 -20.93 14.75 -32.28
C ALA A 435 -20.31 13.52 -31.57
N SER A 436 -20.88 12.32 -31.79
CA SER A 436 -20.30 11.07 -31.31
C SER A 436 -18.91 10.78 -31.91
N LYS A 437 -18.72 11.02 -33.22
CA LYS A 437 -17.39 10.91 -33.87
C LYS A 437 -16.41 11.95 -33.32
N MET A 438 -16.85 13.19 -33.10
CA MET A 438 -16.04 14.24 -32.47
C MET A 438 -15.58 13.83 -31.07
N ASN A 439 -16.48 13.31 -30.24
CA ASN A 439 -16.14 12.80 -28.92
C ASN A 439 -15.15 11.63 -28.98
N LYS A 440 -15.26 10.79 -30.03
CA LYS A 440 -14.33 9.68 -30.24
C LYS A 440 -12.92 10.16 -30.59
N ILE A 441 -12.76 11.18 -31.45
CA ILE A 441 -11.42 11.71 -31.80
C ILE A 441 -10.77 12.46 -30.63
N LEU A 442 -11.55 13.05 -29.74
CA LEU A 442 -11.08 13.67 -28.49
C LEU A 442 -10.61 12.64 -27.45
N GLY A 443 -10.81 11.34 -27.72
CA GLY A 443 -10.49 10.25 -26.81
C GLY A 443 -11.43 10.15 -25.60
N GLY A 444 -12.04 11.24 -25.14
CA GLY A 444 -12.81 11.25 -23.89
C GLY A 444 -11.91 10.99 -22.68
N CYS A 445 -12.54 10.77 -21.51
CA CYS A 445 -11.80 10.52 -20.26
C CYS A 445 -11.54 9.02 -20.04
N VAL A 446 -10.44 8.72 -19.36
CA VAL A 446 -10.24 7.40 -18.76
C VAL A 446 -11.28 7.22 -17.65
N ALA A 447 -12.22 6.30 -17.86
CA ALA A 447 -13.41 6.11 -17.02
C ALA A 447 -13.13 5.47 -15.65
N ASN A 448 -12.38 6.17 -14.78
CA ASN A 448 -11.95 5.68 -13.48
C ASN A 448 -12.47 6.50 -12.28
N TYR A 449 -13.08 7.66 -12.52
CA TYR A 449 -13.45 8.60 -11.45
C TYR A 449 -14.98 8.74 -11.28
N GLY A 450 -15.77 8.20 -12.22
CA GLY A 450 -17.23 8.26 -12.18
C GLY A 450 -17.73 9.69 -12.39
N LYS A 451 -18.80 10.07 -11.70
CA LYS A 451 -19.45 11.39 -11.85
C LYS A 451 -18.51 12.59 -11.68
N TYR A 452 -17.36 12.40 -11.03
CA TYR A 452 -16.37 13.45 -10.78
C TYR A 452 -15.28 13.55 -11.85
N GLY A 453 -15.27 12.68 -12.87
CA GLY A 453 -14.23 12.74 -13.90
C GLY A 453 -14.48 11.98 -15.20
N ASP A 454 -15.53 11.15 -15.32
CA ASP A 454 -15.82 10.41 -16.56
C ASP A 454 -16.26 11.34 -17.71
N ASN A 455 -16.79 12.54 -17.41
CA ASN A 455 -17.20 13.56 -18.37
C ASN A 455 -16.39 14.87 -18.22
N PHE A 456 -15.11 14.77 -17.85
CA PHE A 456 -14.28 15.95 -17.61
C PHE A 456 -13.99 16.72 -18.92
N ASN A 457 -14.26 18.03 -18.92
CA ASN A 457 -14.01 18.87 -20.09
C ASN A 457 -12.53 19.30 -20.16
N HIS A 458 -11.73 18.47 -20.83
CA HIS A 458 -10.29 18.71 -20.95
C HIS A 458 -9.93 19.95 -21.78
N GLU A 459 -10.66 20.21 -22.88
CA GLU A 459 -10.36 21.36 -23.73
C GLU A 459 -10.61 22.66 -22.98
N GLU A 460 -11.66 22.72 -22.17
CA GLU A 460 -11.91 23.85 -21.30
C GLU A 460 -10.82 24.01 -20.24
N LEU A 461 -10.37 22.94 -19.59
CA LEU A 461 -9.24 23.03 -18.64
C LEU A 461 -7.98 23.58 -19.32
N LEU A 462 -7.65 23.12 -20.54
CA LEU A 462 -6.49 23.59 -21.29
C LEU A 462 -6.60 25.09 -21.61
N LYS A 463 -7.79 25.60 -21.94
CA LYS A 463 -8.06 27.05 -22.09
C LYS A 463 -7.90 27.78 -20.76
N ASP A 464 -8.41 27.21 -19.68
CA ASP A 464 -8.35 27.80 -18.35
C ASP A 464 -6.92 27.87 -17.77
N LEU A 465 -5.94 27.15 -18.35
CA LEU A 465 -4.53 27.32 -18.00
C LEU A 465 -4.04 28.75 -18.24
N ALA A 466 -4.61 29.44 -19.24
CA ALA A 466 -4.31 30.86 -19.50
C ALA A 466 -4.76 31.80 -18.35
N LEU A 467 -5.61 31.32 -17.44
CA LEU A 467 -6.01 32.08 -16.24
C LEU A 467 -4.94 32.05 -15.15
N VAL A 468 -3.93 31.19 -15.26
CA VAL A 468 -2.82 31.11 -14.30
C VAL A 468 -1.76 32.14 -14.68
N LYS A 469 -1.48 33.07 -13.76
CA LYS A 469 -0.39 34.05 -13.92
C LYS A 469 0.96 33.54 -13.44
N GLY A 470 0.93 32.57 -12.52
CA GLY A 470 2.13 31.95 -11.96
C GLY A 470 2.67 30.80 -12.79
N ASP A 471 3.54 30.01 -12.19
CA ASP A 471 4.07 28.81 -12.83
C ASP A 471 3.04 27.68 -12.84
N ILE A 472 3.09 26.82 -13.87
CA ILE A 472 2.22 25.66 -14.01
C ILE A 472 3.01 24.37 -14.16
N SER A 473 2.44 23.31 -13.62
CA SER A 473 2.72 21.94 -14.05
C SER A 473 1.43 21.20 -14.36
N TYR A 474 1.43 20.36 -15.39
CA TYR A 474 0.24 19.64 -15.83
C TYR A 474 0.59 18.21 -16.21
N PHE A 475 -0.17 17.24 -15.69
CA PHE A 475 0.00 15.82 -15.97
C PHE A 475 -1.19 15.27 -16.75
N ASN A 476 -0.91 14.48 -17.79
CA ASN A 476 -1.93 13.70 -18.50
C ASN A 476 -1.30 12.57 -19.31
N TYR A 477 -2.07 11.78 -20.06
CA TYR A 477 -1.51 10.99 -21.16
C TYR A 477 -1.24 11.87 -22.39
N SER A 478 -0.32 11.43 -23.24
CA SER A 478 -0.04 12.10 -24.51
C SER A 478 -1.31 12.25 -25.34
N HIS A 479 -1.57 13.47 -25.81
CA HIS A 479 -2.73 13.79 -26.62
C HIS A 479 -2.41 14.98 -27.55
N PRO A 480 -2.83 14.96 -28.84
CA PRO A 480 -2.56 16.04 -29.79
C PRO A 480 -2.98 17.43 -29.31
N LEU A 481 -4.12 17.50 -28.62
CA LEU A 481 -4.63 18.75 -28.06
C LEU A 481 -3.68 19.36 -27.01
N ILE A 482 -2.98 18.54 -26.21
CA ILE A 482 -1.96 19.03 -25.28
C ILE A 482 -0.79 19.61 -26.06
N GLY A 483 -0.32 18.89 -27.09
CA GLY A 483 0.77 19.35 -27.96
C GLY A 483 0.46 20.67 -28.64
N LYS A 484 -0.77 20.84 -29.15
CA LYS A 484 -1.24 22.12 -29.71
C LYS A 484 -1.19 23.26 -28.70
N TYR A 485 -1.74 23.06 -27.50
CA TYR A 485 -1.70 24.09 -26.45
C TYR A 485 -0.26 24.39 -26.00
N CYS A 486 0.64 23.40 -26.03
CA CYS A 486 2.05 23.67 -25.76
C CYS A 486 2.64 24.65 -26.78
N LEU A 487 2.34 24.48 -28.06
CA LEU A 487 2.78 25.39 -29.12
C LEU A 487 2.13 26.76 -28.98
N ASP A 488 0.81 26.80 -28.80
CA ASP A 488 0.02 28.04 -28.75
C ASP A 488 0.44 28.95 -27.57
N TYR A 489 0.83 28.37 -26.43
CA TYR A 489 1.17 29.10 -25.20
C TYR A 489 2.68 29.08 -24.86
N GLY A 490 3.53 28.55 -25.76
CA GLY A 490 4.98 28.46 -25.52
C GLY A 490 5.36 27.60 -24.32
N LEU A 491 4.57 26.57 -24.00
CA LEU A 491 4.82 25.66 -22.89
C LEU A 491 5.75 24.51 -23.32
N LYS A 492 6.48 23.96 -22.36
CA LYS A 492 7.35 22.81 -22.59
C LYS A 492 6.64 21.54 -22.18
N VAL A 493 6.79 20.47 -22.97
CA VAL A 493 6.24 19.15 -22.67
C VAL A 493 7.36 18.12 -22.61
N LYS A 494 7.28 17.22 -21.63
CA LYS A 494 8.18 16.07 -21.48
C LYS A 494 7.37 14.79 -21.34
N ALA A 495 7.75 13.75 -22.09
CA ALA A 495 7.23 12.42 -21.86
C ALA A 495 7.81 11.84 -20.55
N LEU A 496 6.94 11.43 -19.64
CA LEU A 496 7.25 10.66 -18.46
C LEU A 496 7.08 9.18 -18.79
N GLY A 497 8.19 8.43 -18.82
CA GLY A 497 8.16 6.99 -19.05
C GLY A 497 7.42 6.26 -17.92
N ARG A 498 6.15 5.89 -18.14
CA ARG A 498 5.38 5.04 -17.22
C ARG A 498 5.10 3.68 -17.84
N LYS A 499 5.94 2.70 -17.49
CA LYS A 499 5.58 1.28 -17.68
C LYS A 499 4.48 0.91 -16.67
N SER A 500 3.25 0.79 -17.14
CA SER A 500 2.12 0.28 -16.34
C SER A 500 1.79 -1.15 -16.74
N THR A 501 1.82 -2.08 -15.79
CA THR A 501 1.30 -3.44 -15.98
C THR A 501 -0.20 -3.46 -15.68
N ASN A 502 -1.01 -3.90 -16.64
CA ASN A 502 -2.42 -4.21 -16.41
C ASN A 502 -2.55 -5.69 -16.01
N SER A 503 -3.27 -5.96 -14.92
CA SER A 503 -3.42 -7.27 -14.30
C SER A 503 -4.43 -8.20 -14.99
N LYS A 504 -4.69 -8.05 -16.29
CA LYS A 504 -5.74 -8.82 -16.98
C LYS A 504 -5.24 -10.07 -17.72
N ASN A 505 -3.93 -10.24 -17.92
CA ASN A 505 -3.40 -11.39 -18.66
C ASN A 505 -2.52 -12.26 -17.75
N GLU A 506 -2.94 -13.51 -17.53
CA GLU A 506 -2.18 -14.57 -16.83
C GLU A 506 -0.91 -15.00 -17.59
N LYS A 507 -0.77 -14.57 -18.85
CA LYS A 507 0.42 -14.77 -19.68
C LYS A 507 1.07 -13.42 -19.90
N GLY A 508 2.26 -13.23 -19.33
CA GLY A 508 3.04 -12.00 -19.33
C GLY A 508 3.47 -11.52 -20.71
N GLY A 509 2.51 -11.10 -21.54
CA GLY A 509 2.79 -10.29 -22.72
C GLY A 509 3.22 -8.90 -22.28
N THR A 510 4.30 -8.40 -22.87
CA THR A 510 4.64 -6.98 -22.88
C THR A 510 3.50 -6.22 -23.55
N ILE A 511 2.88 -5.28 -22.83
CA ILE A 511 1.78 -4.44 -23.33
C ILE A 511 2.23 -2.98 -23.33
N ASP A 512 1.69 -2.23 -24.28
CA ASP A 512 1.96 -0.82 -24.59
C ASP A 512 2.14 0.06 -23.36
N THR A 513 3.26 0.78 -23.38
CA THR A 513 3.66 1.76 -22.39
C THR A 513 2.73 2.97 -22.54
N LYS A 514 1.90 3.27 -21.53
CA LYS A 514 1.18 4.54 -21.52
C LYS A 514 2.16 5.67 -21.29
N TYR A 515 2.24 6.59 -22.24
CA TYR A 515 3.12 7.77 -22.12
C TYR A 515 2.36 8.87 -21.39
N GLU A 516 2.66 9.02 -20.10
CA GLU A 516 2.28 10.21 -19.37
C GLU A 516 3.14 11.38 -19.85
N VAL A 517 2.57 12.59 -19.89
CA VAL A 517 3.27 13.82 -20.25
C VAL A 517 3.22 14.77 -19.08
N PHE A 518 4.30 15.52 -18.93
CA PHE A 518 4.46 16.63 -18.00
C PHE A 518 4.63 17.91 -18.80
N MET A 519 3.67 18.82 -18.71
CA MET A 519 3.72 20.14 -19.32
C MET A 519 4.02 21.19 -18.26
N THR A 520 4.89 22.16 -18.57
CA THR A 520 5.27 23.24 -17.63
C THR A 520 5.57 24.55 -18.35
N GLY A 521 5.38 25.67 -17.64
CA GLY A 521 5.76 27.02 -18.08
C GLY A 521 7.24 27.38 -17.85
N SER A 522 8.02 26.53 -17.18
CA SER A 522 9.43 26.77 -16.85
C SER A 522 10.39 25.85 -17.60
N VAL A 523 11.71 26.15 -17.54
CA VAL A 523 12.74 25.37 -18.23
C VAL A 523 12.82 23.96 -17.63
N ILE A 524 12.69 22.93 -18.48
CA ILE A 524 12.92 21.53 -18.09
C ILE A 524 14.41 21.23 -18.30
N ASN A 525 15.21 21.21 -17.24
CA ASN A 525 16.65 20.98 -17.35
C ASN A 525 16.99 19.49 -17.28
N THR A 526 16.53 18.73 -18.28
CA THR A 526 16.93 17.32 -18.45
C THR A 526 16.93 16.99 -19.94
N ARG A 527 18.05 16.44 -20.44
CA ARG A 527 18.20 15.94 -21.81
C ARG A 527 17.03 15.00 -22.16
N GLU A 528 16.56 15.09 -23.40
CA GLU A 528 15.37 14.45 -24.01
C GLU A 528 14.10 15.34 -24.00
N ILE A 529 13.95 16.07 -25.11
CA ILE A 529 12.68 16.61 -25.61
C ILE A 529 12.34 15.75 -26.85
N LEU A 530 11.06 15.41 -26.98
CA LEU A 530 10.45 14.55 -28.02
C LEU A 530 10.97 14.82 -29.44
#